data_AF-A0A836Q3I2-F1
#
_entry.id   AF-A0A836Q3I2-F1
#
_cell.length_a   1.000
_cell.length_b   1.000
_cell.length_c   1.000
_cell.angle_alpha   90.00
_cell.angle_beta   90.00
_cell.angle_gamma   90.00
#
_symmetry.space_group_name_H-M   'P 1'
#
loop_
_entity.id
_entity.type
_entity.pdbx_description
1 polymer ?
#
loop_
_entity_poly.entity_id
_entity_poly.type
_entity_poly.pdbx_seq_one_letter_code
_entity_poly.pdbx_strand_id
1 'polypeptide(L)'
;MKGLKGLHRASRRDKGQRRSLTWDLQEVIEGFFLKSPKPTVMWVWEQVAEGCTSKQVKVPSYSLVAEVCRKINRRLKVLAHDSDEAYEKEFDQIIRRQAKRPNEMWQADHKELDIYATDQFGRTGKVWLTAIEDDFSRVIMGYFLGVGAANSMRIALA
;
A
#
# COMPACT_ATOMS: atom_id res chain seq x y z
N MET A 1 -50.14 6.69 21.24
CA MET A 1 -48.89 5.91 21.43
C MET A 1 -47.67 6.71 20.99
N LYS A 2 -46.97 7.40 21.90
CA LYS A 2 -45.68 8.07 21.65
C LYS A 2 -44.69 7.85 22.82
N GLY A 3 -44.68 6.66 23.42
CA GLY A 3 -43.84 6.35 24.58
C GLY A 3 -42.38 6.04 24.23
N LEU A 4 -42.14 5.21 23.21
CA LEU A 4 -40.79 4.73 22.89
C LEU A 4 -39.86 5.80 22.27
N LYS A 5 -40.40 6.73 21.47
CA LYS A 5 -39.60 7.80 20.82
C LYS A 5 -38.98 8.78 21.83
N GLY A 6 -39.51 8.89 23.05
CA GLY A 6 -38.99 9.76 24.11
C GLY A 6 -37.82 9.16 24.91
N LEU A 7 -37.59 7.85 24.80
CA LEU A 7 -36.51 7.12 25.50
C LEU A 7 -35.21 7.07 24.69
N HIS A 8 -35.27 7.40 23.39
CA HIS A 8 -34.05 7.61 22.62
C HIS A 8 -33.39 8.91 23.09
N ARG A 9 -32.12 8.81 23.50
CA ARG A 9 -31.28 9.98 23.77
C ARG A 9 -31.40 10.94 22.58
N ALA A 10 -31.91 12.14 22.81
CA ALA A 10 -32.03 13.15 21.78
C ALA A 10 -30.65 13.35 21.16
N SER A 11 -30.51 13.03 19.87
CA SER A 11 -29.33 13.41 19.11
C SER A 11 -29.23 14.93 19.21
N ARG A 12 -28.06 15.43 19.65
CA ARG A 12 -27.85 16.89 19.71
C ARG A 12 -28.14 17.48 18.33
N ARG A 13 -28.83 18.62 18.30
CA ARG A 13 -29.31 19.28 17.07
C ARG A 13 -28.18 19.68 16.11
N ASP A 14 -26.96 19.80 16.62
CA ASP A 14 -25.74 20.13 15.91
C ASP A 14 -24.89 18.90 15.53
N LYS A 15 -25.39 17.67 15.77
CA LYS A 15 -24.67 16.43 15.41
C LYS A 15 -24.52 16.36 13.89
N GLY A 16 -23.34 16.74 13.40
CA GLY A 16 -22.99 16.80 11.97
C GLY A 16 -22.77 18.21 11.43
N GLN A 17 -23.23 19.26 12.12
CA GLN A 17 -22.94 20.65 11.73
C GLN A 17 -21.65 21.14 12.40
N ARG A 18 -20.54 21.00 11.65
CA ARG A 18 -19.22 21.54 12.01
C ARG A 18 -19.27 23.06 12.05
N ARG A 19 -19.14 23.66 13.23
CA ARG A 19 -19.24 25.11 13.39
C ARG A 19 -18.03 25.92 12.91
N SER A 20 -16.89 25.33 12.52
CA SER A 20 -15.80 26.06 11.82
C SER A 20 -14.66 25.13 11.39
N LEU A 21 -14.87 24.28 10.38
CA LEU A 21 -13.73 23.70 9.67
C LEU A 21 -13.76 24.24 8.25
N THR A 22 -12.96 25.26 7.98
CA THR A 22 -12.73 25.75 6.63
C THR A 22 -12.03 24.65 5.84
N TRP A 23 -12.32 24.52 4.55
CA TRP A 23 -11.71 23.51 3.69
C TRP A 23 -10.18 23.62 3.70
N ASP A 24 -9.65 24.85 3.63
CA ASP A 24 -8.20 25.15 3.75
C ASP A 24 -7.57 24.59 5.03
N LEU A 25 -8.27 24.67 6.17
CA LEU A 25 -7.74 24.16 7.44
C LEU A 25 -7.73 22.63 7.45
N GLN A 26 -8.73 22.00 6.81
CA GLN A 26 -8.76 20.55 6.66
C GLN A 26 -7.57 20.07 5.82
N GLU A 27 -7.33 20.66 4.66
CA GLU A 27 -6.20 20.30 3.79
C GLU A 27 -4.85 20.44 4.49
N VAL A 28 -4.66 21.52 5.27
CA VAL A 28 -3.43 21.72 6.04
C VAL A 28 -3.24 20.60 7.07
N ILE A 29 -4.28 20.21 7.80
CA ILE A 29 -4.22 19.10 8.76
C ILE A 29 -3.88 17.79 8.04
N GLU A 30 -4.54 17.50 6.93
CA GLU A 30 -4.30 16.28 6.14
C GLU A 30 -2.88 16.24 5.59
N GLY A 31 -2.39 17.35 5.02
CA GLY A 31 -1.05 17.49 4.49
C GLY A 31 0.04 17.34 5.55
N PHE A 32 -0.17 17.86 6.76
CA PHE A 32 0.76 17.59 7.87
C PHE A 32 0.73 16.13 8.30
N PHE A 33 -0.46 15.53 8.39
CA PHE A 33 -0.59 14.15 8.85
C PHE A 33 -0.01 13.14 7.86
N LEU A 34 -0.04 13.41 6.56
CA LEU A 34 0.49 12.53 5.50
C LEU A 34 2.00 12.67 5.26
N LYS A 35 2.75 13.34 6.14
CA LYS A 35 4.22 13.39 6.05
C LYS A 35 4.87 12.08 6.51
N SER A 36 6.08 11.84 6.01
CA SER A 36 6.97 10.76 6.44
C SER A 36 8.21 11.36 7.13
N PRO A 37 8.66 10.85 8.29
CA PRO A 37 8.10 9.72 9.05
C PRO A 37 6.71 10.04 9.65
N LYS A 38 5.93 9.00 9.96
CA LYS A 38 4.55 9.13 10.43
C LYS A 38 4.46 10.05 11.67
N PRO A 39 3.80 11.22 11.57
CA PRO A 39 3.71 12.15 12.68
C PRO A 39 2.68 11.68 13.72
N THR A 40 2.86 12.13 14.95
CA THR A 40 1.82 11.98 15.98
C THR A 40 0.72 13.02 15.76
N VAL A 41 -0.51 12.71 16.19
CA VAL A 41 -1.63 13.67 16.11
C VAL A 41 -1.32 14.93 16.95
N MET A 42 -0.57 14.79 18.04
CA MET A 42 -0.13 15.92 18.86
C MET A 42 0.77 16.85 18.07
N TRP A 43 1.79 16.31 17.38
CA TRP A 43 2.68 17.11 16.55
C TRP A 43 1.92 17.85 15.45
N VAL A 44 0.98 17.18 14.78
CA VAL A 44 0.12 17.83 13.76
C VAL A 44 -0.69 18.98 14.39
N TRP A 45 -1.26 18.76 15.58
CA TRP A 45 -2.01 19.80 16.27
C TRP A 45 -1.12 21.00 16.64
N GLU A 46 0.11 20.77 17.14
CA GLU A 46 1.06 21.83 17.46
C GLU A 46 1.40 22.69 16.23
N GLN A 47 1.73 22.04 15.10
CA GLN A 47 2.04 22.74 13.85
C GLN A 47 0.86 23.57 13.32
N VAL A 48 -0.35 23.02 13.41
CA VAL A 48 -1.57 23.72 13.01
C VAL A 48 -1.87 24.88 13.95
N ALA A 49 -1.69 24.70 15.27
CA ALA A 49 -1.92 25.73 16.27
C ALA A 49 -0.95 26.91 16.12
N GLU A 50 0.33 26.64 15.84
CA GLU A 50 1.34 27.65 15.56
C GLU A 50 0.99 28.47 14.31
N GLY A 51 0.61 27.79 13.21
CA GLY A 51 0.19 28.45 11.98
C GLY A 51 -1.09 29.29 12.13
N CYS A 52 -2.07 28.80 12.89
CA CYS A 52 -3.29 29.55 13.18
C CYS A 52 -3.02 30.79 14.04
N THR A 53 -2.18 30.65 15.08
CA THR A 53 -1.79 31.76 15.96
C THR A 53 -1.12 32.88 15.17
N SER A 54 -0.16 32.52 14.30
CA SER A 54 0.58 33.48 13.46
C SER A 54 -0.33 34.25 12.49
N LYS A 55 -1.42 33.62 12.03
CA LYS A 55 -2.42 34.21 11.13
C LYS A 55 -3.60 34.86 11.86
N GLN A 56 -3.59 34.89 13.20
CA GLN A 56 -4.70 35.34 14.04
C GLN A 56 -6.04 34.65 13.74
N VAL A 57 -5.97 33.38 13.33
CA VAL A 57 -7.15 32.54 13.08
C VAL A 57 -7.42 31.68 14.32
N LYS A 58 -8.70 31.38 14.57
CA LYS A 58 -9.10 30.50 15.67
C LYS A 58 -8.42 29.13 15.56
N VAL A 59 -7.65 28.78 16.59
CA VAL A 59 -6.97 27.49 16.70
C VAL A 59 -7.98 26.34 16.84
N PRO A 60 -7.87 25.27 16.05
CA PRO A 60 -8.72 24.09 16.20
C PRO A 60 -8.41 23.34 17.50
N SER A 61 -9.42 22.68 18.07
CA SER A 61 -9.18 21.78 19.20
C SER A 61 -8.43 20.53 18.77
N TYR A 62 -7.65 19.95 19.68
CA TYR A 62 -6.99 18.66 19.47
C TYR A 62 -7.97 17.58 18.99
N SER A 63 -9.16 17.50 19.60
CA SER A 63 -10.19 16.53 19.23
C SER A 63 -10.66 16.67 17.77
N LEU A 64 -10.70 17.90 17.24
CA LEU A 64 -11.05 18.15 15.84
C LEU A 64 -9.94 17.65 14.90
N VAL A 65 -8.68 17.98 15.20
CA VAL A 65 -7.51 17.50 14.45
C VAL A 65 -7.47 15.97 14.45
N ALA A 66 -7.62 15.35 15.63
CA ALA A 66 -7.67 13.90 15.78
C ALA A 66 -8.82 13.25 14.99
N GLU A 67 -9.97 13.91 14.86
CA GLU A 67 -11.07 13.44 14.03
C GLU A 67 -10.75 13.52 12.54
N VAL A 68 -10.15 14.63 12.07
CA VAL A 68 -9.73 14.79 10.67
C VAL A 68 -8.70 13.72 10.30
N CYS A 69 -7.63 13.57 11.09
CA CYS A 69 -6.62 12.54 10.86
C CYS A 69 -7.22 11.13 10.82
N ARG A 70 -8.24 10.86 11.65
CA ARG A 70 -8.94 9.56 11.64
C ARG A 70 -9.75 9.34 10.37
N LYS A 71 -10.35 10.39 9.81
CA LYS A 71 -11.21 10.35 8.61
C LYS A 71 -10.44 10.31 7.29
N ILE A 72 -9.15 10.65 7.28
CA ILE A 72 -8.30 10.49 6.09
C ILE A 72 -8.40 9.06 5.56
N ASN A 73 -8.52 8.93 4.23
CA ASN A 73 -8.67 7.67 3.53
C ASN A 73 -7.51 6.72 3.90
N ARG A 74 -7.85 5.46 4.20
CA ARG A 74 -6.87 4.42 4.56
C ARG A 74 -5.81 4.23 3.47
N ARG A 75 -6.18 4.32 2.19
CA ARG A 75 -5.24 4.25 1.05
C ARG A 75 -4.13 5.29 1.17
N LEU A 76 -4.49 6.55 1.46
CA LEU A 76 -3.52 7.63 1.63
C LEU A 76 -2.61 7.41 2.83
N LYS A 77 -3.13 6.85 3.93
CA LYS A 77 -2.34 6.57 5.13
C LYS A 77 -1.29 5.48 4.89
N VAL A 78 -1.67 4.39 4.24
CA VAL A 78 -0.75 3.30 3.92
C VAL A 78 0.31 3.79 2.95
N LEU A 79 -0.10 4.53 1.91
CA LEU A 79 0.83 5.14 0.96
C LEU A 79 1.83 6.09 1.64
N ALA A 80 1.38 6.90 2.60
CA ALA A 80 2.23 7.89 3.25
C ALA A 80 3.14 7.34 4.37
N HIS A 81 2.77 6.21 4.99
CA HIS A 81 3.40 5.78 6.25
C HIS A 81 4.02 4.39 6.24
N ASP A 82 3.60 3.53 5.32
CA ASP A 82 4.07 2.15 5.27
C ASP A 82 5.11 2.02 4.14
N SER A 83 4.79 1.33 3.05
CA SER A 83 5.64 1.20 1.86
C SER A 83 4.81 1.04 0.59
N ASP A 84 5.45 1.25 -0.56
CA ASP A 84 4.83 0.97 -1.87
C ASP A 84 4.37 -0.49 -1.96
N GLU A 85 5.21 -1.44 -1.50
CA GLU A 85 4.89 -2.87 -1.42
C GLU A 85 3.66 -3.15 -0.54
N ALA A 86 3.54 -2.47 0.60
CA ALA A 86 2.39 -2.62 1.50
C ALA A 86 1.12 -2.03 0.87
N TYR A 87 1.24 -0.92 0.16
CA TYR A 87 0.15 -0.29 -0.57
C TYR A 87 -0.36 -1.19 -1.71
N GLU A 88 0.54 -1.67 -2.57
CA GLU A 88 0.21 -2.57 -3.67
C GLU A 88 -0.47 -3.84 -3.14
N LYS A 89 0.12 -4.48 -2.12
CA LYS A 89 -0.44 -5.69 -1.53
C LYS A 89 -1.87 -5.50 -1.00
N GLU A 90 -2.16 -4.35 -0.38
CA GLU A 90 -3.47 -4.10 0.23
C GLU A 90 -4.50 -3.57 -0.78
N PHE A 91 -4.09 -2.79 -1.77
CA PHE A 91 -4.99 -2.00 -2.61
C PHE A 91 -4.93 -2.26 -4.11
N ASP A 92 -3.87 -2.87 -4.62
CA ASP A 92 -3.83 -3.25 -6.04
C ASP A 92 -4.71 -4.46 -6.30
N GLN A 93 -5.45 -4.37 -7.40
CA GLN A 93 -6.28 -5.48 -7.85
C GLN A 93 -5.39 -6.55 -8.45
N ILE A 94 -5.27 -7.68 -7.76
CA ILE A 94 -4.67 -8.88 -8.33
C ILE A 94 -5.63 -9.44 -9.38
N ILE A 95 -5.48 -9.03 -10.64
CA ILE A 95 -6.15 -9.67 -11.78
C ILE A 95 -5.47 -11.01 -12.01
N ARG A 96 -6.03 -12.08 -11.43
CA ARG A 96 -5.58 -13.45 -11.68
C ARG A 96 -6.11 -13.91 -13.02
N ARG A 97 -5.22 -14.08 -14.00
CA ARG A 97 -5.53 -14.76 -15.25
C ARG A 97 -5.19 -16.23 -15.08
N GLN A 98 -6.11 -17.11 -15.47
CA GLN A 98 -5.90 -18.56 -15.48
C GLN A 98 -6.17 -19.06 -16.90
N ALA A 99 -5.27 -19.90 -17.40
CA ALA A 99 -5.48 -20.62 -18.64
C ALA A 99 -6.69 -21.56 -18.50
N LYS A 100 -7.47 -21.70 -19.57
CA LYS A 100 -8.62 -22.61 -19.65
C LYS A 100 -8.26 -23.92 -20.34
N ARG A 101 -7.14 -23.95 -21.07
CA ARG A 101 -6.66 -25.12 -21.81
C ARG A 101 -5.12 -25.19 -21.80
N PRO A 102 -4.53 -26.39 -21.99
CA PRO A 102 -3.07 -26.51 -22.13
C PRO A 102 -2.54 -25.66 -23.28
N ASN A 103 -1.36 -25.07 -23.10
CA ASN A 103 -0.66 -24.19 -24.03
C ASN A 103 -1.37 -22.87 -24.39
N GLU A 104 -2.35 -22.45 -23.58
CA GLU A 104 -2.99 -21.14 -23.74
C GLU A 104 -2.15 -20.01 -23.13
N MET A 105 -1.44 -20.29 -22.04
CA MET A 105 -0.59 -19.33 -21.35
C MET A 105 0.58 -20.06 -20.68
N TRP A 106 1.78 -19.58 -20.95
CA TRP A 106 2.99 -20.02 -20.27
C TRP A 106 3.49 -18.93 -19.34
N GLN A 107 3.94 -19.32 -18.15
CA GLN A 107 4.55 -18.46 -17.16
C GLN A 107 6.04 -18.79 -17.10
N ALA A 108 6.89 -17.76 -17.09
CA ALA A 108 8.31 -17.90 -16.88
C ALA A 108 8.68 -17.25 -15.55
N ASP A 109 9.40 -17.98 -14.71
CA ASP A 109 9.93 -17.45 -13.46
C ASP A 109 11.42 -17.79 -13.30
N HIS A 110 12.12 -16.99 -12.50
CA HIS A 110 13.56 -17.12 -12.26
C HIS A 110 13.87 -17.07 -10.77
N LYS A 111 14.68 -18.02 -10.30
CA LYS A 111 15.10 -18.08 -8.90
C LYS A 111 16.59 -18.33 -8.79
N GLU A 112 17.27 -17.46 -8.04
CA GLU A 112 18.59 -17.77 -7.51
C GLU A 112 18.47 -18.84 -6.41
N LEU A 113 19.17 -19.95 -6.59
CA LEU A 113 19.20 -21.06 -5.66
C LEU A 113 20.36 -20.91 -4.67
N ASP A 114 20.20 -21.44 -3.47
CA ASP A 114 21.27 -21.55 -2.48
C ASP A 114 22.21 -22.74 -2.77
N ILE A 115 22.57 -22.88 -4.05
CA ILE A 115 23.47 -23.91 -4.57
C ILE A 115 24.58 -23.19 -5.33
N TYR A 116 25.84 -23.54 -5.03
CA TYR A 116 26.99 -23.08 -5.78
C TYR A 116 27.43 -24.14 -6.78
N ALA A 117 27.76 -23.71 -7.99
CA ALA A 117 28.33 -24.57 -9.01
C ALA A 117 29.44 -23.84 -9.76
N THR A 118 30.30 -24.62 -10.41
CA THR A 118 31.34 -24.13 -11.31
C THR A 118 30.93 -24.45 -12.75
N ASP A 119 30.90 -23.45 -13.62
CA ASP A 119 30.57 -23.64 -15.03
C ASP A 119 31.74 -24.22 -15.84
N GLN A 120 31.49 -24.55 -17.11
CA GLN A 120 32.49 -25.07 -18.05
C GLN A 120 33.66 -24.12 -18.34
N PHE A 121 33.53 -22.84 -17.96
CA PHE A 121 34.57 -21.82 -18.11
C PHE A 121 35.32 -21.57 -16.80
N GLY A 122 35.07 -22.37 -15.75
CA GLY A 122 35.71 -22.26 -14.45
C GLY A 122 35.13 -21.19 -13.53
N ARG A 123 33.98 -20.59 -13.87
CA ARG A 123 33.34 -19.57 -13.02
C ARG A 123 32.49 -20.23 -11.95
N THR A 124 32.79 -19.93 -10.69
CA THR A 124 32.00 -20.39 -9.54
C THR A 124 31.05 -19.30 -9.09
N GLY A 125 29.78 -19.67 -8.87
CA GLY A 125 28.79 -18.75 -8.33
C GLY A 125 27.48 -19.46 -7.99
N LYS A 126 26.51 -18.69 -7.50
CA LYS A 126 25.16 -19.21 -7.25
C LYS A 126 24.50 -19.60 -8.57
N VAL A 127 23.79 -20.72 -8.51
CA VAL A 127 23.01 -21.25 -9.62
C VAL A 127 21.67 -20.51 -9.71
N TRP A 128 21.29 -20.15 -10.92
CA TRP A 128 19.98 -19.61 -11.23
C TRP A 128 19.18 -20.64 -12.01
N LEU A 129 17.96 -20.88 -11.55
CA LEU A 129 16.94 -21.63 -12.27
C LEU A 129 16.02 -20.66 -12.98
N THR A 130 15.79 -20.91 -14.27
CA THR A 130 14.68 -20.34 -15.04
C THR A 130 13.78 -21.50 -15.43
N ALA A 131 12.47 -21.41 -15.16
CA ALA A 131 11.53 -22.44 -15.54
C ALA A 131 10.37 -21.82 -16.34
N ILE A 132 9.96 -22.50 -17.40
CA ILE A 132 8.76 -22.18 -18.18
C ILE A 132 7.70 -23.21 -17.80
N GLU A 133 6.59 -22.75 -17.24
CA GLU A 133 5.47 -23.56 -16.80
C GLU A 133 4.23 -23.29 -17.65
N ASP A 134 3.53 -24.34 -18.07
CA ASP A 134 2.18 -24.21 -18.60
C ASP A 134 1.16 -23.96 -17.48
N ASP A 135 0.47 -22.82 -17.49
CA ASP A 135 -0.39 -22.40 -16.37
C ASP A 135 -1.59 -23.33 -16.16
N PHE A 136 -2.07 -24.01 -17.21
CA PHE A 136 -3.19 -24.93 -17.09
C PHE A 136 -2.78 -26.26 -16.47
N SER A 137 -1.80 -26.93 -17.07
CA SER A 137 -1.38 -28.27 -16.67
C SER A 137 -0.37 -28.31 -15.53
N ARG A 138 0.26 -27.17 -15.20
CA ARG A 138 1.35 -27.04 -14.22
C ARG A 138 2.61 -27.83 -14.59
N VAL A 139 2.73 -28.22 -15.85
CA VAL A 139 3.89 -28.94 -16.38
C VAL A 139 5.00 -27.93 -16.71
N ILE A 140 6.23 -28.27 -16.33
CA ILE A 140 7.42 -27.54 -16.77
C ILE A 140 7.70 -27.89 -18.22
N MET A 141 7.50 -26.91 -19.10
CA MET A 141 7.70 -27.03 -20.55
C MET A 141 9.19 -26.99 -20.91
N GLY A 142 9.98 -26.31 -20.08
CA GLY A 142 11.42 -26.30 -20.15
C GLY A 142 12.04 -25.50 -19.02
N TYR A 143 13.35 -25.59 -18.90
CA TYR A 143 14.10 -24.89 -17.88
C TYR A 143 15.55 -24.64 -18.31
N PHE A 144 16.14 -23.60 -17.75
CA PHE A 144 17.56 -23.32 -17.82
C PHE A 144 18.17 -23.27 -16.42
N LEU A 145 19.33 -23.92 -16.26
CA LEU A 145 20.07 -23.95 -15.00
C LEU A 145 21.52 -23.55 -15.26
N GLY A 146 22.02 -22.50 -14.59
CA GLY A 146 23.40 -22.07 -14.81
C GLY A 146 23.90 -21.00 -13.83
N VAL A 147 25.20 -20.73 -13.89
CA VAL A 147 25.86 -19.74 -13.02
C VAL A 147 25.62 -18.31 -13.57
N GLY A 148 25.22 -17.39 -12.69
CA GLY A 148 24.91 -15.98 -13.01
C GLY A 148 23.41 -15.72 -13.19
N ALA A 149 22.99 -14.45 -13.26
CA ALA A 149 21.58 -14.05 -13.28
C ALA A 149 20.81 -14.39 -14.57
N ALA A 150 19.48 -14.45 -14.48
CA ALA A 150 18.61 -14.61 -15.65
C ALA A 150 18.78 -13.44 -16.64
N ASN A 151 18.75 -13.74 -17.95
CA ASN A 151 18.79 -12.75 -19.02
C ASN A 151 17.96 -13.25 -20.20
N SER A 152 17.66 -12.38 -21.17
CA SER A 152 16.80 -12.71 -22.32
C SER A 152 17.23 -13.97 -23.07
N MET A 153 18.54 -14.20 -23.22
CA MET A 153 19.06 -15.41 -23.85
C MET A 153 18.73 -16.68 -23.03
N ARG A 154 18.84 -16.61 -21.70
CA ARG A 154 18.55 -17.75 -20.82
C ARG A 154 17.07 -18.08 -20.74
N ILE A 155 16.20 -17.09 -20.90
CA ILE A 155 14.75 -17.32 -21.06
C ILE A 155 14.47 -18.03 -22.38
N ALA A 156 15.14 -17.63 -23.46
CA ALA A 156 14.98 -18.27 -24.77
C ALA A 156 15.56 -19.70 -24.85
N LEU A 157 16.46 -20.06 -23.93
CA LEU A 157 17.08 -21.39 -23.84
C LEU A 157 16.34 -22.34 -22.88
N ALA A 158 15.38 -21.81 -22.12
CA ALA A 158 14.55 -22.59 -21.22
C ALA A 158 13.36 -23.23 -21.95
#